data_AF-A0A921MJZ9-F1
#
_entry.id   AF-A0A921MJZ9-F1
#
_cell.length_a   1.000
_cell.length_b   1.000
_cell.length_c   1.000
_cell.angle_alpha   90.00
_cell.angle_beta   90.00
_cell.angle_gamma   90.00
#
_symmetry.space_group_name_H-M   'P 1'
#
loop_
_entity.id
_entity.type
_entity.pdbx_description
1 polymer ?
#
loop_
_entity_poly.entity_id
_entity_poly.type
_entity_poly.pdbx_seq_one_letter_code
_entity_poly.pdbx_strand_id
1 'polypeptide(L)' 'MKVTKTEKIWLILTVIFYILYNLPGVPPYGEAIPTLIHALLTVVPIWIIVYVGLVRVYRIYKLRDDADAPPASSTKEG' A
#
# COMPACT_ATOMS: atom_id res chain seq x y z
N MET A 1 -16.55 2.60 8.98
CA MET A 1 -15.96 1.93 7.79
C MET A 1 -15.29 0.63 8.23
N LYS A 2 -15.61 -0.52 7.61
CA LYS A 2 -14.87 -1.77 7.85
C LYS A 2 -13.61 -1.80 6.97
N VAL A 3 -12.45 -1.99 7.60
CA VAL A 3 -11.17 -2.18 6.90
C VAL A 3 -11.21 -3.51 6.13
N THR A 4 -10.95 -3.45 4.83
CA THR A 4 -10.99 -4.61 3.94
C THR A 4 -9.82 -5.56 4.21
N LYS A 5 -9.96 -6.83 3.80
CA LYS A 5 -8.87 -7.81 3.90
C LYS A 5 -7.62 -7.34 3.12
N THR A 6 -7.83 -6.69 1.98
CA THR A 6 -6.77 -6.11 1.14
C THR A 6 -5.98 -5.05 1.88
N GLU A 7 -6.67 -4.12 2.56
CA GLU A 7 -6.01 -3.09 3.37
C GLU A 7 -5.22 -3.68 4.53
N LYS A 8 -5.77 -4.71 5.21
CA LYS A 8 -5.05 -5.38 6.29
C LYS A 8 -3.75 -6.02 5.79
N ILE A 9 -3.81 -6.77 4.68
CA ILE A 9 -2.62 -7.41 4.10
C ILE A 9 -1.61 -6.35 3.66
N TRP A 10 -2.09 -5.29 2.99
CA TRP A 10 -1.23 -4.19 2.56
C TRP A 10 -0.52 -3.53 3.75
N LEU A 11 -1.26 -3.16 4.80
CA LEU A 11 -0.70 -2.55 6.00
C LEU A 11 0.30 -3.47 6.70
N ILE A 12 0.00 -4.77 6.83
CA ILE A 12 0.91 -5.74 7.43
C ILE A 12 2.22 -5.80 6.64
N LEU A 13 2.16 -5.88 5.30
CA LEU A 13 3.35 -5.89 4.45
C LEU A 13 4.14 -4.60 4.57
N THR A 14 3.49 -3.44 4.55
CA THR A 14 4.15 -2.15 4.75
C THR A 14 4.87 -2.08 6.09
N VAL A 15 4.22 -2.52 7.18
CA VAL A 15 4.82 -2.52 8.52
C VAL A 15 6.01 -3.47 8.60
N ILE A 16 5.90 -4.69 8.07
CA ILE A 16 7.00 -5.67 8.09
C ILE A 16 8.22 -5.10 7.38
N PHE A 17 8.05 -4.59 6.15
CA PHE A 17 9.18 -4.05 5.41
C PHE A 17 9.74 -2.77 6.04
N TYR A 18 8.90 -1.92 6.61
CA TYR A 18 9.36 -0.74 7.37
C TYR A 18 10.24 -1.14 8.56
N ILE A 19 9.86 -2.18 9.30
CA ILE A 19 10.68 -2.71 10.40
C ILE A 19 12.00 -3.25 9.84
N LEU A 20 11.96 -4.06 8.78
CA LEU A 20 13.17 -4.63 8.16
C LEU A 20 14.15 -3.55 7.68
N TYR A 21 13.64 -2.47 7.09
CA TYR A 21 14.46 -1.33 6.66
C TYR A 21 15.16 -0.65 7.84
N ASN A 22 14.49 -0.52 8.99
CA ASN A 22 14.98 0.25 10.15
C ASN A 22 15.68 -0.61 11.22
N LEU A 23 16.08 -1.85 10.93
CA LEU A 23 16.78 -2.69 11.90
C LEU A 23 18.12 -2.06 12.33
N PRO A 24 18.34 -1.82 13.64
CA PRO A 24 19.58 -1.22 14.12
C PRO A 24 20.76 -2.15 13.85
N GLY A 25 21.86 -1.59 13.36
CA GLY A 25 23.06 -2.34 13.00
C GLY A 25 22.93 -3.23 11.75
N VAL A 26 21.80 -3.16 11.02
CA VAL A 26 21.60 -3.88 9.76
C VAL A 26 21.30 -2.88 8.63
N PRO A 27 22.16 -2.81 7.61
CA PRO A 27 23.45 -3.50 7.47
C PRO A 27 24.52 -2.88 8.38
N PRO A 28 25.70 -3.52 8.50
CA PRO A 28 26.83 -2.95 9.23
C PRO A 28 27.14 -1.53 8.78
N TYR A 29 27.27 -0.63 9.75
CA TYR A 29 27.51 0.77 9.47
C TYR A 29 28.90 0.99 8.89
N GLY A 30 29.01 1.94 7.95
CA GLY A 30 30.26 2.27 7.27
C GLY A 30 30.56 1.38 6.05
N GLU A 31 29.73 0.39 5.76
CA GLU A 31 29.93 -0.49 4.60
C GLU A 31 28.95 -0.17 3.46
N ALA A 32 29.49 0.32 2.32
CA ALA A 32 28.67 0.77 1.19
C ALA A 32 27.91 -0.36 0.48
N ILE A 33 28.57 -1.49 0.21
CA ILE A 33 27.98 -2.62 -0.53
C ILE A 33 26.76 -3.22 0.21
N PRO A 34 26.85 -3.64 1.49
CA PRO A 34 25.70 -4.20 2.18
C PRO A 34 24.60 -3.14 2.41
N THR A 35 24.96 -1.85 2.55
CA THR A 35 24.00 -0.73 2.56
C THR A 35 23.17 -0.67 1.29
N LEU A 36 23.81 -0.76 0.13
CA LEU A 36 23.11 -0.76 -1.16
C LEU A 36 22.21 -1.99 -1.32
N ILE A 37 22.70 -3.17 -0.94
CA ILE A 37 21.92 -4.41 -1.02
C ILE A 37 20.71 -4.34 -0.09
N HIS A 38 20.89 -3.90 1.16
CA HIS A 38 19.78 -3.73 2.11
C HIS A 38 18.75 -2.73 1.59
N ALA A 39 19.19 -1.58 1.07
CA ALA A 39 18.29 -0.59 0.49
C ALA A 39 17.50 -1.16 -0.70
N LEU A 40 18.16 -1.93 -1.59
CA LEU A 40 17.49 -2.57 -2.72
C LEU A 40 16.46 -3.62 -2.28
N LEU A 41 16.74 -4.36 -1.20
CA LEU A 41 15.85 -5.41 -0.68
C LEU A 41 14.76 -4.91 0.27
N THR A 42 14.88 -3.70 0.82
CA THR A 42 13.91 -3.15 1.78
C THR A 42 13.22 -1.91 1.25
N VAL A 43 13.95 -0.86 0.88
CA VAL A 43 13.38 0.43 0.44
C VAL A 43 12.60 0.28 -0.86
N VAL A 44 13.16 -0.39 -1.86
CA VAL A 44 12.50 -0.54 -3.17
C VAL A 44 11.19 -1.34 -3.03
N PRO A 45 11.15 -2.49 -2.34
CA PRO A 45 9.90 -3.17 -2.05
C PRO A 45 8.90 -2.33 -1.24
N ILE A 46 9.32 -1.56 -0.24
CA ILE A 46 8.43 -0.65 0.50
C ILE A 46 7.73 0.29 -0.47
N TRP A 47 8.47 0.96 -1.35
CA TRP A 47 7.90 1.91 -2.30
C TRP A 47 6.87 1.23 -3.21
N ILE A 48 7.21 0.06 -3.76
CA ILE A 48 6.28 -0.71 -4.61
C ILE A 48 5.01 -1.07 -3.83
N ILE A 49 5.14 -1.63 -2.63
CA ILE A 49 4.00 -2.04 -1.79
C ILE A 49 3.12 -0.83 -1.46
N VAL A 50 3.71 0.31 -1.10
CA VAL A 50 2.97 1.54 -0.77
C VAL A 50 2.20 2.04 -1.99
N TYR A 51 2.84 2.23 -3.14
CA TYR A 51 2.15 2.75 -4.33
C TYR A 51 1.07 1.79 -4.85
N VAL A 52 1.38 0.49 -4.94
CA VAL A 52 0.41 -0.51 -5.42
C VAL A 52 -0.77 -0.62 -4.46
N GLY A 53 -0.50 -0.64 -3.15
CA GLY A 53 -1.54 -0.70 -2.14
C GLY A 53 -2.44 0.53 -2.14
N LEU A 54 -1.86 1.73 -2.23
CA LEU A 54 -2.64 2.98 -2.35
C LEU A 54 -3.57 2.94 -3.57
N VAL A 55 -3.07 2.56 -4.74
CA VAL A 55 -3.89 2.45 -5.96
C VAL A 55 -5.02 1.42 -5.80
N ARG A 56 -4.72 0.25 -5.23
CA ARG A 56 -5.72 -0.81 -4.99
C ARG A 56 -6.79 -0.37 -4.02
N VAL A 57 -6.39 0.21 -2.89
CA VAL A 57 -7.30 0.66 -1.83
C VAL A 57 -8.18 1.81 -2.33
N TYR A 58 -7.60 2.79 -3.01
CA TYR A 58 -8.35 3.89 -3.62
C TYR A 58 -9.40 3.40 -4.62
N ARG A 59 -9.05 2.43 -5.47
CA ARG A 59 -10.02 1.81 -6.39
C ARG A 59 -11.14 1.08 -5.66
N ILE A 60 -10.84 0.35 -4.59
CA ILE A 60 -11.87 -0.36 -3.80
C ILE A 60 -12.85 0.63 -3.18
N TYR A 61 -12.36 1.75 -2.63
CA TYR A 61 -13.22 2.78 -2.06
C TYR A 61 -14.04 3.49 -3.13
N LYS A 62 -13.42 3.89 -4.24
CA LYS A 62 -14.14 4.49 -5.37
C LYS A 62 -15.26 3.59 -5.91
N LEU A 63 -14.98 2.30 -6.09
CA LEU A 63 -15.99 1.33 -6.57
C LEU A 63 -17.15 1.14 -5.57
N ARG A 64 -16.88 1.30 -4.26
CA ARG A 64 -17.93 1.27 -3.24
C ARG A 64 -18.77 2.54 -3.26
N ASP A 65 -18.12 3.69 -3.35
CA ASP A 65 -18.80 4.98 -3.47
C ASP A 65 -19.69 5.03 -4.73
N ASP A 66 -19.20 4.52 -5.87
CA ASP A 66 -19.97 4.41 -7.12
C ASP A 66 -21.15 3.42 -7.01
N ALA A 67 -21.03 2.35 -6.21
CA ALA A 67 -22.08 1.36 -5.98
C ALA A 67 -23.14 1.83 -4.97
N ASP A 68 -22.73 2.63 -3.99
CA ASP A 68 -23.61 3.22 -2.98
C ASP A 68 -24.32 4.48 -3.51
N ALA A 69 -23.90 5.01 -4.67
CA ALA A 69 -24.59 6.10 -5.36
C ALA A 69 -26.00 5.66 -5.80
N PRO A 70 -27.04 6.48 -5.56
CA PRO A 70 -28.38 6.15 -6.02
C PRO A 70 -28.37 5.97 -7.55
N PRO A 71 -29.10 4.97 -8.09
CA PRO A 71 -29.14 4.76 -9.52
C PRO A 71 -29.56 6.07 -10.18
N ALA A 72 -28.74 6.54 -11.13
CA ALA A 72 -29.02 7.75 -11.90
C ALA A 72 -30.47 7.67 -12.35
N SER A 73 -31.30 8.49 -11.71
CA SER A 73 -32.74 8.44 -11.87
C SER A 73 -33.05 8.42 -13.34
N SER A 74 -33.84 7.43 -13.74
CA SER A 74 -34.67 7.47 -14.93
C SER A 74 -35.34 8.84 -14.99
N THR A 75 -34.70 9.77 -15.72
CA THR A 75 -35.35 10.99 -16.15
C THR A 75 -36.33 10.53 -17.19
N LYS A 76 -37.55 10.27 -16.70
CA LYS A 76 -38.69 9.91 -17.53
C LYS A 76 -38.87 10.98 -18.59
N GLU A 77 -39.08 10.50 -19.81
CA GLU A 77 -39.71 11.23 -20.89
C GLU A 77 -40.90 12.05 -20.37
N GLY A 78 -40.99 13.29 -20.87
CA GLY A 78 -42.10 14.21 -20.72
C GLY A 78 -42.03 15.23 -21.83
#